data_AF-A0A644WUK4-F1
#
_entry.id   AF-A0A644WUK4-F1
#
_cell.length_a   1.000
_cell.length_b   1.000
_cell.length_c   1.000
_cell.angle_alpha   90.00
_cell.angle_beta   90.00
_cell.angle_gamma   90.00
#
_symmetry.space_group_name_H-M   'P 1'
#
loop_
_entity.id
_entity.type
_entity.pdbx_description
1 polymer ?
#
loop_
_entity_poly.entity_id
_entity_poly.type
_entity_poly.pdbx_seq_one_letter_code
_entity_poly.pdbx_strand_id
1 'polypeptide(L)'
;MSAGLAQFLARRYAGGVKDDGDLDKVEVALVSVIMGLLESKLPGIATEEANGICHPDGVTIKIDETGQLSALRYELGEFYLFRHPTLKHDMQSCYGGLLTNVATTYSQIWAYLQTTEGQLLCKTESQWQELSTHIYYILADGTNIGFNGVGGVPYYVQDLNAGTLRLPDIRGIYAEPAGYDSLVVGGVHIDMIRNIVGQIFFSAGGVDGYLSSTAASGPFTSGSAIVGKNLTYTENTYPSGVVAQYSARCDHGQCK
;
A
#
# COMPACT_ATOMS: atom_id res chain seq x y z
N MET A 1 30.92 -4.06 52.38
CA MET A 1 32.20 -3.44 51.98
C MET A 1 32.38 -1.99 52.46
N SER A 2 31.33 -1.25 52.82
CA SER A 2 31.44 0.18 53.19
C SER A 2 32.16 0.47 54.51
N ALA A 3 32.00 -0.38 55.55
CA ALA A 3 32.58 -0.14 56.88
C ALA A 3 34.12 -0.26 56.91
N GLY A 4 34.68 -1.20 56.14
CA GLY A 4 36.14 -1.40 56.06
C GLY A 4 36.85 -0.28 55.30
N LEU A 5 36.24 0.23 54.23
CA LEU A 5 36.78 1.33 53.43
C LEU A 5 36.78 2.66 54.21
N ALA A 6 35.70 2.95 54.94
CA ALA A 6 35.61 4.14 55.77
C ALA A 6 36.64 4.14 56.91
N GLN A 7 36.89 2.98 57.53
CA GLN A 7 37.89 2.83 58.60
C GLN A 7 39.34 2.94 58.09
N PHE A 8 39.58 2.55 56.84
CA PHE A 8 40.87 2.69 56.18
C PHE A 8 41.18 4.16 55.82
N LEU A 9 40.21 4.88 55.26
CA LEU A 9 40.34 6.30 54.94
C LEU A 9 40.51 7.17 56.19
N ALA A 10 39.79 6.86 57.28
CA ALA A 10 39.93 7.58 58.55
C ALA A 10 41.33 7.43 59.20
N ARG A 11 42.04 6.32 58.92
CA ARG A 11 43.40 6.09 59.42
C ARG A 11 44.49 6.77 58.56
N ARG A 12 44.21 7.10 57.29
CA ARG A 12 45.13 7.86 56.39
C ARG A 12 45.31 9.29 56.84
N TYR A 13 44.22 9.96 57.24
CA TYR A 13 44.26 11.36 57.68
C TYR A 13 44.56 11.51 59.18
N ALA A 14 44.92 10.41 59.86
CA ALA A 14 45.44 10.49 61.22
C ALA A 14 46.84 11.12 61.20
N GLY A 15 47.07 12.12 62.05
CA GLY A 15 48.32 12.86 62.08
C GLY A 15 49.54 11.95 62.27
N GLY A 16 50.52 12.05 61.38
CA GLY A 16 51.80 11.33 61.45
C GLY A 16 51.99 10.19 60.43
N VAL A 17 50.98 9.87 59.61
CA VAL A 17 51.13 8.89 58.53
C VAL A 17 51.74 9.57 57.30
N LYS A 18 52.91 9.09 56.85
CA LYS A 18 53.60 9.59 55.67
C LYS A 18 52.91 9.07 54.40
N ASP A 19 52.49 9.97 53.54
CA ASP A 19 51.96 9.64 52.21
C ASP A 19 53.13 9.37 51.26
N ASP A 20 53.33 8.11 50.88
CA ASP A 20 54.40 7.65 50.00
C ASP A 20 53.96 7.45 48.54
N GLY A 21 52.71 7.83 48.21
CA GLY A 21 52.16 7.75 46.85
C GLY A 21 51.82 6.33 46.40
N ASP A 22 52.00 5.32 47.25
CA ASP A 22 51.62 3.94 46.93
C ASP A 22 50.10 3.75 46.96
N LEU A 23 49.38 4.55 47.75
CA LEU A 23 47.92 4.54 47.72
C LEU A 23 47.34 5.14 46.43
N ASP A 24 47.99 6.13 45.82
CA ASP A 24 47.55 6.72 44.56
C ASP A 24 47.65 5.70 43.43
N LYS A 25 48.68 4.85 43.46
CA LYS A 25 48.81 3.70 42.55
C LYS A 25 47.71 2.67 42.79
N VAL A 26 47.34 2.43 44.05
CA VAL A 26 46.22 1.55 44.41
C VAL A 26 44.90 2.13 43.94
N GLU A 27 44.69 3.45 44.05
CA GLU A 27 43.50 4.12 43.55
C GLU A 27 43.39 4.03 42.02
N VAL A 28 44.47 4.31 41.29
CA VAL A 28 44.53 4.15 39.83
C VAL A 28 44.25 2.70 39.42
N ALA A 29 44.85 1.73 40.11
CA ALA A 29 44.61 0.31 39.86
C ALA A 29 43.14 -0.08 40.16
N LEU A 30 42.57 0.44 41.24
CA LEU A 30 41.19 0.17 41.62
C LEU A 30 40.20 0.80 40.62
N VAL A 31 40.44 2.03 40.17
CA VAL A 31 39.65 2.67 39.10
C VAL A 31 39.74 1.88 37.81
N SER A 32 40.93 1.40 37.43
CA SER A 32 41.11 0.55 36.25
C SER A 32 40.33 -0.76 36.34
N VAL A 33 40.35 -1.41 37.51
CA VAL A 33 39.57 -2.63 37.78
C VAL A 33 38.06 -2.33 37.75
N ILE A 34 37.62 -1.24 38.37
CA ILE A 34 36.20 -0.83 38.37
C ILE A 34 35.73 -0.52 36.95
N MET A 35 36.51 0.21 36.15
CA MET A 35 36.17 0.52 34.76
C MET A 35 36.13 -0.75 33.90
N GLY A 36 37.09 -1.67 34.05
CA GLY A 36 37.04 -2.96 33.35
C GLY A 36 35.85 -3.82 33.75
N LEU A 37 35.45 -3.79 35.02
CA LEU A 37 34.22 -4.44 35.49
C LEU A 37 32.96 -3.73 34.97
N LEU A 38 32.95 -2.41 34.88
CA LEU A 38 31.81 -1.63 34.36
C LEU A 38 31.67 -1.79 32.84
N GLU A 39 32.75 -1.80 32.06
CA GLU A 39 32.70 -2.09 30.62
C GLU A 39 32.08 -3.46 30.34
N SER A 40 32.33 -4.46 31.19
CA SER A 40 31.68 -5.77 31.11
C SER A 40 30.20 -5.79 31.51
N LYS A 41 29.69 -4.69 32.09
CA LYS A 41 28.33 -4.53 32.66
C LYS A 41 27.52 -3.42 31.98
N LEU A 42 28.16 -2.54 31.22
CA LEU A 42 27.50 -1.52 30.40
C LEU A 42 26.95 -2.21 29.15
N PRO A 43 25.67 -2.02 28.81
CA PRO A 43 25.09 -2.66 27.63
C PRO A 43 25.77 -2.10 26.37
N GLY A 44 26.69 -2.86 25.78
CA GLY A 44 27.30 -2.57 24.49
C GLY A 44 26.30 -2.73 23.33
N ILE A 45 26.79 -2.71 22.08
CA ILE A 45 26.00 -3.20 20.93
C ILE A 45 25.77 -4.70 21.15
N ALA A 46 24.54 -5.17 20.93
CA ALA A 46 24.21 -6.58 21.17
C ALA A 46 25.02 -7.50 20.25
N THR A 47 25.38 -8.67 20.79
CA THR A 47 25.99 -9.78 20.05
C THR A 47 25.09 -11.01 20.16
N GLU A 48 25.36 -12.07 19.39
CA GLU A 48 24.59 -13.33 19.44
C GLU A 48 24.59 -13.98 20.85
N GLU A 49 25.61 -13.69 21.67
CA GLU A 49 25.82 -14.31 22.98
C GLU A 49 25.56 -13.35 24.16
N ALA A 50 25.29 -12.06 23.93
CA ALA A 50 25.10 -11.06 24.98
C ALA A 50 24.12 -9.92 24.61
N ASN A 51 23.16 -9.65 25.51
CA ASN A 51 22.15 -8.60 25.33
C ASN A 51 22.74 -7.19 25.51
N GLY A 52 22.57 -6.33 24.49
CA GLY A 52 23.01 -4.92 24.42
C GLY A 52 21.86 -3.93 24.13
N ILE A 53 22.15 -2.69 23.68
CA ILE A 53 21.19 -1.56 23.49
C ILE A 53 19.97 -1.88 22.58
N CYS A 54 20.08 -2.88 21.71
CA CYS A 54 18.97 -3.39 20.91
C CYS A 54 19.14 -4.90 20.84
N HIS A 55 18.14 -5.68 21.26
CA HIS A 55 18.03 -7.07 20.86
C HIS A 55 17.28 -7.06 19.52
N PRO A 56 17.95 -7.12 18.36
CA PRO A 56 17.23 -7.30 17.10
C PRO A 56 16.49 -8.63 17.21
N ASP A 57 15.18 -8.55 17.35
CA ASP A 57 14.26 -9.70 17.32
C ASP A 57 14.22 -10.38 15.94
N GLY A 58 14.94 -9.83 14.96
CA GLY A 58 14.95 -10.27 13.56
C GLY A 58 13.68 -9.87 12.79
N VAL A 59 12.74 -9.19 13.44
CA VAL A 59 11.36 -8.94 12.97
C VAL A 59 11.02 -7.44 12.93
N THR A 60 11.58 -6.63 13.81
CA THR A 60 11.31 -5.19 13.89
C THR A 60 12.56 -4.38 13.48
N ILE A 61 13.75 -4.88 13.82
CA ILE A 61 15.04 -4.25 13.52
C ILE A 61 16.03 -5.33 13.04
N LYS A 62 16.57 -5.19 11.82
CA LYS A 62 17.67 -5.99 11.29
C LYS A 62 18.97 -5.18 11.25
N ILE A 63 20.08 -5.83 11.61
CA ILE A 63 21.44 -5.33 11.39
C ILE A 63 22.08 -6.22 10.31
N ASP A 64 22.48 -5.65 9.18
CA ASP A 64 23.11 -6.43 8.09
C ASP A 64 24.62 -6.66 8.31
N GLU A 65 25.25 -7.45 7.42
CA GLU A 65 26.67 -7.81 7.49
C GLU A 65 27.63 -6.61 7.41
N THR A 66 27.14 -5.42 7.07
CA THR A 66 27.91 -4.16 7.03
C THR A 66 27.69 -3.28 8.27
N GLY A 67 26.82 -3.70 9.20
CA GLY A 67 26.48 -2.99 10.41
C GLY A 67 25.35 -1.97 10.26
N GLN A 68 24.56 -2.02 9.18
CA GLN A 68 23.48 -1.06 8.95
C GLN A 68 22.17 -1.49 9.63
N LEU A 69 21.57 -0.58 10.40
CA LEU A 69 20.30 -0.79 11.09
C LEU A 69 19.11 -0.48 10.16
N SER A 70 18.21 -1.44 9.97
CA SER A 70 16.99 -1.29 9.16
C SER A 70 15.75 -1.74 9.93
N ALA A 71 14.67 -0.96 9.85
CA ALA A 71 13.36 -1.36 10.36
C ALA A 71 12.53 -1.97 9.22
N LEU A 72 11.86 -3.09 9.48
CA LEU A 72 10.98 -3.74 8.50
C LEU A 72 9.87 -2.76 8.09
N ARG A 73 9.87 -2.38 6.80
CA ARG A 73 9.04 -1.28 6.27
C ARG A 73 7.82 -1.76 5.51
N TYR A 74 7.77 -3.04 5.17
CA TYR A 74 6.76 -3.63 4.30
C TYR A 74 6.25 -4.94 4.90
N GLU A 75 4.94 -5.06 4.94
CA GLU A 75 4.24 -6.25 5.42
C GLU A 75 4.24 -7.32 4.32
N LEU A 76 4.32 -8.58 4.75
CA LEU A 76 4.38 -9.71 3.85
C LEU A 76 3.01 -9.99 3.22
N GLY A 77 2.97 -10.18 1.90
CA GLY A 77 1.73 -10.45 1.16
C GLY A 77 0.97 -9.19 0.73
N GLU A 78 1.30 -8.03 1.31
CA GLU A 78 0.74 -6.74 0.93
C GLU A 78 1.41 -6.18 -0.33
N PHE A 79 0.69 -5.32 -1.07
CA PHE A 79 1.23 -4.62 -2.22
C PHE A 79 1.40 -3.12 -1.95
N TYR A 80 2.45 -2.54 -2.53
CA TYR A 80 2.81 -1.14 -2.35
C TYR A 80 2.96 -0.45 -3.70
N LEU A 81 2.60 0.83 -3.75
CA LEU A 81 2.77 1.64 -4.95
C LEU A 81 4.16 2.26 -4.97
N PHE A 82 4.88 2.04 -6.07
CA PHE A 82 6.22 2.58 -6.29
C PHE A 82 6.21 3.50 -7.50
N ARG A 83 6.84 4.67 -7.37
CA ARG A 83 7.07 5.60 -8.50
C ARG A 83 8.28 5.16 -9.35
N HIS A 84 9.22 4.44 -8.74
CA HIS A 84 10.49 4.10 -9.39
C HIS A 84 10.27 2.98 -10.42
N PRO A 85 10.91 3.03 -11.61
CA PRO A 85 10.69 2.05 -12.67
C PRO A 85 11.27 0.66 -12.36
N THR A 86 12.25 0.57 -11.46
CA THR A 86 12.82 -0.71 -11.01
C THR A 86 12.13 -1.15 -9.72
N LEU A 87 11.87 -2.46 -9.62
CA LEU A 87 11.40 -3.07 -8.39
C LEU A 87 12.46 -2.94 -7.30
N LYS A 88 12.00 -2.75 -6.06
CA LYS A 88 12.87 -2.83 -4.89
C LYS A 88 13.24 -4.29 -4.61
N HIS A 89 14.31 -4.48 -3.84
CA HIS A 89 14.68 -5.79 -3.32
C HIS A 89 13.49 -6.44 -2.58
N ASP A 90 13.36 -7.76 -2.70
CA ASP A 90 12.28 -8.59 -2.12
C ASP A 90 10.85 -8.27 -2.58
N MET A 91 10.69 -7.53 -3.68
CA MET A 91 9.38 -7.21 -4.26
C MET A 91 9.16 -7.89 -5.60
N GLN A 92 7.91 -8.24 -5.89
CA GLN A 92 7.46 -8.75 -7.19
C GLN A 92 6.36 -7.86 -7.77
N SER A 93 6.24 -7.83 -9.09
CA SER A 93 5.18 -7.08 -9.75
C SER A 93 3.84 -7.79 -9.62
N CYS A 94 2.80 -7.04 -9.24
CA CYS A 94 1.43 -7.53 -9.16
C CYS A 94 0.74 -7.49 -10.54
N TYR A 95 1.32 -8.20 -11.52
CA TYR A 95 0.86 -8.28 -12.92
C TYR A 95 0.32 -9.66 -13.30
N GLY A 96 -0.09 -10.49 -12.32
CA GLY A 96 -0.64 -11.83 -12.57
C GLY A 96 0.39 -12.91 -12.92
N GLY A 97 1.68 -12.65 -12.66
CA GLY A 97 2.77 -13.57 -12.98
C GLY A 97 2.68 -14.88 -12.19
N LEU A 98 3.16 -15.98 -12.79
CA LEU A 98 3.25 -17.28 -12.15
C LEU A 98 4.69 -17.55 -11.73
N LEU A 99 4.92 -17.64 -10.41
CA LEU A 99 6.20 -18.01 -9.83
C LEU A 99 6.29 -19.53 -9.63
N THR A 100 7.47 -20.09 -9.83
CA THR A 100 7.75 -21.53 -9.67
C THR A 100 8.77 -21.77 -8.57
N ASN A 101 8.79 -22.98 -7.98
CA ASN A 101 9.72 -23.34 -6.89
C ASN A 101 9.63 -22.35 -5.72
N VAL A 102 8.42 -21.94 -5.37
CA VAL A 102 8.18 -20.82 -4.47
C VAL A 102 8.53 -21.18 -3.03
N ALA A 103 8.32 -22.43 -2.63
CA ALA A 103 8.71 -22.94 -1.32
C ALA A 103 10.20 -22.77 -1.01
N THR A 104 11.06 -22.84 -2.03
CA THR A 104 12.51 -22.68 -1.87
C THR A 104 12.96 -21.24 -2.11
N THR A 105 12.43 -20.59 -3.16
CA THR A 105 12.91 -19.27 -3.60
C THR A 105 12.28 -18.13 -2.81
N TYR A 106 11.03 -18.31 -2.35
CA TYR A 106 10.24 -17.30 -1.62
C TYR A 106 9.56 -17.96 -0.41
N SER A 107 10.36 -18.62 0.43
CA SER A 107 9.89 -19.48 1.53
C SER A 107 9.00 -18.75 2.55
N GLN A 108 9.26 -17.46 2.80
CA GLN A 108 8.50 -16.66 3.77
C GLN A 108 7.05 -16.44 3.32
N ILE A 109 6.83 -15.90 2.11
CA ILE A 109 5.46 -15.72 1.58
C ILE A 109 4.77 -17.08 1.40
N TRP A 110 5.52 -18.11 0.99
CA TRP A 110 4.98 -19.46 0.85
C TRP A 110 4.41 -20.02 2.15
N ALA A 111 5.14 -19.84 3.25
CA ALA A 111 4.69 -20.26 4.58
C ALA A 111 3.55 -19.37 5.10
N TYR A 112 3.64 -18.05 4.91
CA TYR A 112 2.63 -17.10 5.37
C TYR A 112 1.26 -17.36 4.72
N LEU A 113 1.22 -17.58 3.41
CA LEU A 113 -0.04 -17.83 2.71
C LEU A 113 -0.74 -19.11 3.18
N GLN A 114 -0.05 -20.05 3.83
CA GLN A 114 -0.67 -21.26 4.41
C GLN A 114 -1.27 -21.04 5.81
N THR A 115 -1.03 -19.87 6.42
CA THR A 115 -1.66 -19.50 7.70
C THR A 115 -3.14 -19.12 7.49
N THR A 116 -3.93 -19.10 8.56
CA THR A 116 -5.33 -18.65 8.51
C THR A 116 -5.45 -17.26 7.86
N GLU A 117 -4.55 -16.36 8.22
CA GLU A 117 -4.59 -14.96 7.77
C GLU A 117 -4.10 -14.81 6.33
N GLY A 118 -3.04 -15.51 5.96
CA GLY A 118 -2.55 -15.51 4.58
C GLY A 118 -3.52 -16.15 3.60
N GLN A 119 -4.31 -17.15 4.02
CA GLN A 119 -5.36 -17.74 3.20
C GLN A 119 -6.48 -16.75 2.85
N LEU A 120 -6.68 -15.68 3.63
CA LEU A 120 -7.63 -14.61 3.27
C LEU A 120 -7.20 -13.84 2.01
N LEU A 121 -5.91 -13.86 1.69
CA LEU A 121 -5.34 -13.25 0.48
C LEU A 121 -5.34 -14.21 -0.72
N CYS A 122 -5.86 -15.42 -0.56
CA CYS A 122 -5.82 -16.47 -1.58
C CYS A 122 -7.20 -16.76 -2.21
N LYS A 123 -7.18 -17.18 -3.47
CA LYS A 123 -8.31 -17.77 -4.19
C LYS A 123 -7.88 -19.04 -4.90
N THR A 124 -8.84 -19.83 -5.37
CA THR A 124 -8.54 -20.93 -6.28
C THR A 124 -8.16 -20.40 -7.66
N GLU A 125 -7.43 -21.18 -8.46
CA GLU A 125 -7.09 -20.80 -9.84
C GLU A 125 -8.33 -20.47 -10.67
N SER A 126 -9.42 -21.27 -10.54
CA SER A 126 -10.68 -20.99 -11.25
C SER A 126 -11.25 -19.62 -10.87
N GLN A 127 -11.33 -19.33 -9.57
CA GLN A 127 -11.84 -18.05 -9.09
C GLN A 127 -10.97 -16.88 -9.54
N TRP A 128 -9.65 -17.07 -9.55
CA TRP A 128 -8.71 -16.08 -10.04
C TRP A 128 -8.95 -15.78 -11.53
N GLN A 129 -9.11 -16.83 -12.36
CA GLN A 129 -9.39 -16.67 -13.79
C GLN A 129 -10.74 -15.98 -14.01
N GLU A 130 -11.78 -16.38 -13.28
CA GLU A 130 -13.11 -15.78 -13.33
C GLU A 130 -13.07 -14.27 -13.04
N LEU A 131 -12.31 -13.84 -12.01
CA LEU A 131 -12.11 -12.42 -11.70
C LEU A 131 -11.37 -11.70 -12.81
N SER A 132 -10.32 -12.31 -13.37
CA SER A 132 -9.51 -11.69 -14.44
C SER A 132 -10.28 -11.46 -15.74
N THR A 133 -11.39 -12.19 -15.94
CA THR A 133 -12.25 -12.09 -17.13
C THR A 133 -13.68 -11.64 -16.80
N HIS A 134 -13.91 -11.08 -15.60
CA HIS A 134 -15.26 -10.80 -15.15
C HIS A 134 -15.92 -9.71 -16.01
N ILE A 135 -17.11 -10.01 -16.54
CA ILE A 135 -17.95 -9.08 -17.30
C ILE A 135 -18.97 -8.47 -16.33
N TYR A 136 -18.88 -7.16 -16.13
CA TYR A 136 -19.76 -6.42 -15.21
C TYR A 136 -21.02 -5.91 -15.89
N TYR A 137 -20.91 -5.58 -17.18
CA TYR A 137 -22.03 -5.06 -17.96
C TYR A 137 -21.90 -5.45 -19.43
N ILE A 138 -23.03 -5.63 -20.10
CA ILE A 138 -23.08 -5.84 -21.55
C ILE A 138 -23.88 -4.68 -22.13
N LEU A 139 -23.25 -3.92 -23.03
CA LEU A 139 -23.91 -2.84 -23.76
C LEU A 139 -25.02 -3.38 -24.67
N ALA A 140 -25.95 -2.51 -25.05
CA ALA A 140 -27.04 -2.88 -25.97
C ALA A 140 -26.55 -3.38 -27.34
N ASP A 141 -25.34 -3.02 -27.75
CA ASP A 141 -24.68 -3.49 -28.97
C ASP A 141 -23.96 -4.84 -28.82
N GLY A 142 -24.01 -5.45 -27.62
CA GLY A 142 -23.36 -6.72 -27.29
C GLY A 142 -21.93 -6.60 -26.79
N THR A 143 -21.37 -5.39 -26.66
CA THR A 143 -20.02 -5.17 -26.14
C THR A 143 -19.95 -5.47 -24.63
N ASN A 144 -18.98 -6.27 -24.22
CA ASN A 144 -18.72 -6.57 -22.81
C ASN A 144 -17.87 -5.46 -22.17
N ILE A 145 -18.31 -4.98 -21.00
CA ILE A 145 -17.58 -4.07 -20.12
C ILE A 145 -17.10 -4.88 -18.92
N GLY A 146 -15.78 -5.01 -18.80
CA GLY A 146 -15.14 -5.76 -17.73
C GLY A 146 -13.67 -5.99 -17.97
N PHE A 147 -13.08 -6.91 -17.22
CA PHE A 147 -11.68 -7.29 -17.40
C PHE A 147 -11.57 -8.33 -18.52
N ASN A 148 -10.51 -8.23 -19.32
CA ASN A 148 -10.25 -9.14 -20.45
C ASN A 148 -8.91 -9.87 -20.26
N GLY A 149 -8.75 -10.53 -19.11
CA GLY A 149 -7.54 -11.25 -18.72
C GLY A 149 -6.41 -10.35 -18.22
N VAL A 150 -6.70 -9.08 -17.93
CA VAL A 150 -5.73 -8.12 -17.40
C VAL A 150 -6.39 -7.31 -16.29
N GLY A 151 -5.76 -7.31 -15.11
CA GLY A 151 -6.26 -6.61 -13.94
C GLY A 151 -7.42 -7.34 -13.27
N GLY A 152 -8.02 -6.68 -12.29
CA GLY A 152 -9.22 -7.14 -11.57
C GLY A 152 -8.99 -8.18 -10.48
N VAL A 153 -7.75 -8.58 -10.16
CA VAL A 153 -7.52 -9.72 -9.27
C VAL A 153 -6.54 -9.39 -8.13
N PRO A 154 -7.02 -8.95 -6.95
CA PRO A 154 -6.17 -8.62 -5.80
C PRO A 154 -5.78 -9.85 -4.95
N TYR A 155 -5.80 -11.06 -5.52
CA TYR A 155 -5.59 -12.32 -4.78
C TYR A 155 -4.45 -13.14 -5.35
N TYR A 156 -3.78 -13.91 -4.48
CA TYR A 156 -2.82 -14.94 -4.85
C TYR A 156 -3.53 -16.26 -5.18
N VAL A 157 -2.85 -17.14 -5.91
CA VAL A 157 -3.21 -18.57 -6.01
C VAL A 157 -2.01 -19.40 -5.62
N GLN A 158 -2.13 -20.14 -4.52
CA GLN A 158 -1.09 -21.05 -4.06
C GLN A 158 -1.43 -22.48 -4.48
N ASP A 159 -0.59 -23.07 -5.35
CA ASP A 159 -0.70 -24.49 -5.72
C ASP A 159 0.39 -25.30 -5.01
N LEU A 160 0.01 -25.97 -3.92
CA LEU A 160 0.91 -26.78 -3.11
C LEU A 160 1.46 -28.01 -3.85
N ASN A 161 0.73 -28.52 -4.85
CA ASN A 161 1.15 -29.70 -5.61
C ASN A 161 2.21 -29.33 -6.65
N ALA A 162 2.00 -28.21 -7.35
CA ALA A 162 2.93 -27.71 -8.36
C ALA A 162 4.08 -26.88 -7.75
N GLY A 163 3.97 -26.45 -6.49
CA GLY A 163 4.93 -25.56 -5.85
C GLY A 163 4.97 -24.18 -6.50
N THR A 164 3.83 -23.72 -7.03
CA THR A 164 3.69 -22.46 -7.77
C THR A 164 2.83 -21.45 -7.04
N LEU A 165 3.12 -20.17 -7.26
CA LEU A 165 2.35 -19.05 -6.73
C LEU A 165 1.97 -18.10 -7.87
N ARG A 166 0.68 -17.96 -8.15
CA ARG A 166 0.17 -16.89 -9.00
C ARG A 166 0.06 -15.62 -8.18
N LEU A 167 0.63 -14.54 -8.70
CA LEU A 167 0.57 -13.22 -8.09
C LEU A 167 -0.77 -12.53 -8.39
N PRO A 168 -1.18 -11.54 -7.57
CA PRO A 168 -2.25 -10.63 -7.90
C PRO A 168 -2.00 -9.95 -9.26
N ASP A 169 -3.09 -9.59 -9.95
CA ASP A 169 -3.07 -8.72 -11.12
C ASP A 169 -3.90 -7.47 -10.83
N ILE A 170 -3.22 -6.39 -10.47
CA ILE A 170 -3.85 -5.11 -10.10
C ILE A 170 -3.68 -4.04 -11.17
N ARG A 171 -3.26 -4.42 -12.39
CA ARG A 171 -3.07 -3.47 -13.48
C ARG A 171 -4.40 -2.80 -13.84
N GLY A 172 -4.37 -1.48 -13.96
CA GLY A 172 -5.55 -0.68 -14.30
C GLY A 172 -6.59 -0.53 -13.19
N ILE A 173 -6.30 -0.99 -11.96
CA ILE A 173 -7.20 -0.84 -10.81
C ILE A 173 -6.83 0.39 -9.98
N TYR A 174 -7.85 1.07 -9.46
CA TYR A 174 -7.72 2.06 -8.38
C TYR A 174 -8.15 1.44 -7.05
N ALA A 175 -7.45 1.79 -5.98
CA ALA A 175 -7.75 1.26 -4.65
C ALA A 175 -8.60 2.26 -3.85
N GLU A 176 -9.64 1.76 -3.18
CA GLU A 176 -10.42 2.48 -2.19
C GLU A 176 -10.44 1.72 -0.85
N PRO A 177 -10.58 2.42 0.29
CA PRO A 177 -10.85 1.76 1.56
C PRO A 177 -12.20 1.03 1.52
N ALA A 178 -12.22 -0.23 1.94
CA ALA A 178 -13.44 -1.04 1.97
C ALA A 178 -14.51 -0.46 2.93
N GLY A 179 -15.78 -0.78 2.67
CA GLY A 179 -16.91 -0.49 3.55
C GLY A 179 -17.64 0.84 3.30
N TYR A 180 -17.28 1.58 2.25
CA TYR A 180 -18.08 2.73 1.81
C TYR A 180 -19.34 2.30 1.04
N ASP A 181 -19.22 1.28 0.21
CA ASP A 181 -20.29 0.66 -0.55
C ASP A 181 -20.48 -0.81 -0.12
N SER A 182 -21.11 -1.63 -0.96
CA SER A 182 -21.28 -3.07 -0.68
C SER A 182 -20.00 -3.89 -0.85
N LEU A 183 -18.87 -3.29 -1.25
CA LEU A 183 -17.61 -3.99 -1.42
C LEU A 183 -16.90 -4.18 -0.08
N VAL A 184 -16.38 -5.40 0.07
CA VAL A 184 -15.48 -5.79 1.15
C VAL A 184 -14.03 -5.73 0.67
N VAL A 185 -13.08 -5.98 1.56
CA VAL A 185 -11.65 -6.05 1.19
C VAL A 185 -11.45 -7.05 0.03
N GLY A 186 -10.76 -6.59 -1.01
CA GLY A 186 -10.53 -7.35 -2.24
C GLY A 186 -11.75 -7.46 -3.17
N GLY A 187 -12.84 -6.73 -2.89
CA GLY A 187 -13.90 -6.48 -3.86
C GLY A 187 -13.42 -5.57 -4.99
N VAL A 188 -13.97 -5.77 -6.20
CA VAL A 188 -13.60 -5.00 -7.39
C VAL A 188 -14.86 -4.64 -8.16
N HIS A 189 -15.00 -3.36 -8.51
CA HIS A 189 -16.01 -2.86 -9.45
C HIS A 189 -15.32 -2.20 -10.66
N ILE A 190 -16.11 -1.94 -11.72
CA ILE A 190 -15.72 -1.08 -12.83
C ILE A 190 -15.95 0.39 -12.47
N ASP A 191 -15.32 1.31 -13.20
CA ASP A 191 -15.61 2.74 -13.09
C ASP A 191 -17.11 2.99 -13.36
N MET A 192 -17.75 3.70 -12.44
CA MET A 192 -19.16 4.07 -12.52
C MET A 192 -19.29 5.58 -12.32
N ILE A 193 -19.92 6.23 -13.29
CA ILE A 193 -20.25 7.64 -13.18
C ILE A 193 -21.57 7.76 -12.40
N ARG A 194 -21.60 8.64 -11.41
CA ARG A 194 -22.85 9.00 -10.72
C ARG A 194 -23.87 9.53 -11.72
N ASN A 195 -25.15 9.37 -11.38
CA ASN A 195 -26.20 9.97 -12.17
C ASN A 195 -26.05 11.48 -12.26
N ILE A 196 -26.05 12.03 -13.48
CA ILE A 196 -26.07 13.48 -13.70
C ILE A 196 -27.44 13.85 -14.24
N VAL A 197 -28.17 14.66 -13.48
CA VAL A 197 -29.41 15.29 -13.94
C VAL A 197 -29.05 16.64 -14.55
N GLY A 198 -29.40 16.85 -15.83
CA GLY A 198 -29.07 18.08 -16.54
C GLY A 198 -30.20 18.55 -17.45
N GLN A 199 -30.16 19.84 -17.78
CA GLN A 199 -30.96 20.43 -18.84
C GLN A 199 -30.04 21.09 -19.86
N ILE A 200 -30.20 20.76 -21.14
CA ILE A 200 -29.55 21.44 -22.26
C ILE A 200 -30.57 22.36 -22.91
N PHE A 201 -30.28 23.65 -22.97
CA PHE A 201 -31.06 24.62 -23.73
C PHE A 201 -30.48 24.76 -25.13
N PHE A 202 -31.35 24.83 -26.14
CA PHE A 202 -30.95 25.06 -27.52
C PHE A 202 -31.86 26.09 -28.18
N SER A 203 -31.32 26.76 -29.19
CA SER A 203 -32.07 27.60 -30.11
C SER A 203 -31.78 27.15 -31.52
N ALA A 204 -32.81 26.69 -32.25
CA ALA A 204 -32.68 26.19 -33.61
C ALA A 204 -33.82 26.75 -34.47
N GLY A 205 -33.48 27.40 -35.58
CA GLY A 205 -34.48 27.95 -36.52
C GLY A 205 -35.44 28.97 -35.92
N GLY A 206 -35.02 29.72 -34.87
CA GLY A 206 -35.86 30.72 -34.20
C GLY A 206 -36.80 30.15 -33.13
N VAL A 207 -36.63 28.88 -32.74
CA VAL A 207 -37.38 28.24 -31.66
C VAL A 207 -36.43 27.85 -30.55
N ASP A 208 -36.76 28.28 -29.33
CA ASP A 208 -36.06 27.87 -28.12
C ASP A 208 -36.71 26.62 -27.51
N GLY A 209 -35.87 25.73 -27.01
CA GLY A 209 -36.30 24.50 -26.36
C GLY A 209 -35.28 23.99 -25.35
N TYR A 210 -35.67 22.99 -24.59
CA TYR A 210 -34.77 22.27 -23.71
C TYR A 210 -34.91 20.76 -23.85
N LEU A 211 -33.81 20.07 -23.58
CA LEU A 211 -33.75 18.62 -23.36
C LEU A 211 -33.37 18.38 -21.90
N SER A 212 -34.06 17.46 -21.22
CA SER A 212 -33.79 17.07 -19.84
C SER A 212 -33.70 15.55 -19.71
N SER A 213 -32.87 15.11 -18.77
CA SER A 213 -32.88 13.74 -18.25
C SER A 213 -33.91 13.67 -17.13
N THR A 214 -35.09 13.09 -17.36
CA THR A 214 -36.22 13.08 -16.41
C THR A 214 -36.17 11.95 -15.38
N ALA A 215 -35.32 10.94 -15.56
CA ALA A 215 -35.13 9.85 -14.60
C ALA A 215 -33.64 9.63 -14.34
N ALA A 216 -33.33 9.05 -13.18
CA ALA A 216 -32.00 8.80 -12.66
C ALA A 216 -31.18 7.79 -13.50
N SER A 217 -30.88 8.13 -14.75
CA SER A 217 -29.80 7.73 -15.67
C SER A 217 -30.34 7.82 -17.09
N GLY A 218 -29.51 8.27 -18.03
CA GLY A 218 -29.75 8.03 -19.44
C GLY A 218 -29.45 9.22 -20.36
N PRO A 219 -29.51 8.98 -21.69
CA PRO A 219 -29.50 10.05 -22.68
C PRO A 219 -30.60 11.08 -22.37
N PHE A 220 -30.46 12.31 -22.85
CA PHE A 220 -31.52 13.31 -22.70
C PHE A 220 -32.77 12.85 -23.47
N THR A 221 -33.72 12.19 -22.77
CA THR A 221 -34.82 11.45 -23.39
C THR A 221 -36.12 12.25 -23.52
N SER A 222 -36.21 13.42 -22.87
CA SER A 222 -37.42 14.23 -22.88
C SER A 222 -37.10 15.71 -23.11
N GLY A 223 -37.91 16.39 -23.92
CA GLY A 223 -37.77 17.82 -24.13
C GLY A 223 -39.03 18.46 -24.67
N SER A 224 -39.21 19.74 -24.36
CA SER A 224 -40.32 20.55 -24.85
C SER A 224 -39.79 21.77 -25.58
N ALA A 225 -40.31 22.01 -26.78
CA ALA A 225 -40.15 23.29 -27.46
C ALA A 225 -41.28 24.23 -27.01
N ILE A 226 -41.01 25.52 -26.86
CA ILE A 226 -41.98 26.54 -26.41
C ILE A 226 -43.24 26.60 -27.30
N VAL A 227 -43.20 25.98 -28.50
CA VAL A 227 -44.33 25.86 -29.42
C VAL A 227 -44.75 24.39 -29.59
N GLY A 228 -45.39 23.81 -28.55
CA GLY A 228 -46.34 22.68 -28.66
C GLY A 228 -45.91 21.40 -29.39
N LYS A 229 -44.62 21.23 -29.69
CA LYS A 229 -44.07 20.04 -30.36
C LYS A 229 -43.21 19.28 -29.37
N ASN A 230 -43.67 18.08 -29.01
CA ASN A 230 -42.85 17.12 -28.28
C ASN A 230 -41.74 16.64 -29.22
N LEU A 231 -40.49 16.84 -28.83
CA LEU A 231 -39.34 16.23 -29.50
C LEU A 231 -39.21 14.81 -28.94
N THR A 232 -39.71 13.83 -29.67
CA THR A 232 -39.49 12.41 -29.36
C THR A 232 -38.19 11.97 -30.02
N TYR A 233 -37.14 11.77 -29.21
CA TYR A 233 -35.91 11.16 -29.72
C TYR A 233 -36.18 9.68 -30.01
N THR A 234 -35.85 9.23 -31.21
CA THR A 234 -35.93 7.82 -31.61
C THR A 234 -34.50 7.32 -31.75
N GLU A 235 -33.82 7.01 -30.66
CA GLU A 235 -32.60 6.18 -30.68
C GLU A 235 -32.20 5.77 -29.25
N ASN A 236 -32.25 4.47 -28.98
CA ASN A 236 -31.87 3.79 -27.73
C ASN A 236 -30.37 3.44 -27.71
N THR A 237 -29.54 4.21 -28.40
CA THR A 237 -28.10 3.97 -28.47
C THR A 237 -27.42 4.92 -27.51
N TYR A 238 -26.75 4.38 -26.48
CA TYR A 238 -25.82 5.15 -25.65
C TYR A 238 -24.86 5.89 -26.60
N PRO A 239 -24.91 7.23 -26.71
CA PRO A 239 -23.89 7.93 -27.45
C PRO A 239 -22.65 7.90 -26.56
N SER A 240 -21.73 6.97 -26.86
CA SER A 240 -20.32 7.18 -26.55
C SER A 240 -19.92 8.49 -27.22
N GLY A 241 -19.93 9.58 -26.46
CA GLY A 241 -19.51 10.90 -26.92
C GLY A 241 -20.65 11.76 -27.45
N VAL A 242 -21.36 12.44 -26.55
CA VAL A 242 -21.71 13.84 -26.85
C VAL A 242 -20.42 14.63 -26.72
N VAL A 243 -19.71 14.82 -27.83
CA VAL A 243 -18.64 15.82 -27.89
C VAL A 243 -19.32 17.18 -27.87
N ALA A 244 -19.40 17.80 -26.70
CA ALA A 244 -19.66 19.21 -26.62
C ALA A 244 -18.46 19.92 -27.26
N GLN A 245 -18.57 20.29 -28.54
CA GLN A 245 -17.65 21.25 -29.14
C GLN A 245 -17.88 22.60 -28.44
N TYR A 246 -17.03 22.90 -27.46
CA TYR A 246 -16.91 24.25 -26.91
C TYR A 246 -16.32 25.14 -28.01
N SER A 247 -17.20 25.75 -28.81
CA SER A 247 -16.82 26.81 -29.73
C SER A 247 -16.78 28.11 -28.93
N ALA A 248 -15.60 28.50 -28.44
CA ALA A 248 -15.42 29.87 -27.98
C ALA A 248 -15.47 30.78 -29.22
N ARG A 249 -16.52 31.60 -29.35
CA ARG A 249 -16.46 32.78 -30.23
C ARG A 249 -15.43 33.72 -29.62
N CYS A 250 -14.25 33.80 -30.20
CA CYS A 250 -13.46 35.03 -30.12
C CYS A 250 -14.20 36.05 -30.99
N ASP A 251 -14.97 36.94 -30.36
CA ASP A 251 -15.43 38.14 -31.05
C ASP A 251 -14.20 38.92 -31.52
N HIS A 252 -13.93 38.84 -32.82
CA HIS A 252 -13.01 39.74 -33.50
C HIS A 252 -13.62 41.14 -33.46
N GLY A 253 -13.26 41.90 -32.43
CA GLY A 253 -13.55 43.32 -32.42
C GLY A 253 -13.58 43.95 -31.05
N GLN A 254 -12.47 43.91 -30.31
CA GLN A 254 -11.93 45.08 -29.59
C GLN A 254 -10.39 44.99 -29.53
N CYS A 255 -9.77 45.33 -30.66
CA CYS A 255 -8.50 46.05 -30.65
C CYS A 255 -8.82 47.55 -30.75
N LYS A 256 -8.71 48.26 -29.63
CA LYS A 256 -8.12 49.61 -29.52
C LYS A 256 -7.41 49.69 -28.19
#